data_AF-A0A7V8Y3Z7-F1
#
_entry.id   AF-A0A7V8Y3Z7-F1
#
_cell.length_a   1.000
_cell.length_b   1.000
_cell.length_c   1.000
_cell.angle_alpha   90.00
_cell.angle_beta   90.00
_cell.angle_gamma   90.00
#
_symmetry.space_group_name_H-M   'P 1'
#
loop_
_entity.id
_entity.type
_entity.pdbx_description
1 polymer ?
#
loop_
_entity_poly.entity_id
_entity_poly.type
_entity_poly.pdbx_seq_one_letter_code
_entity_poly.pdbx_strand_id
1 'polypeptide(L)'
;MNPSTAQARAMVDELARSGVTDAVLCPGSRNAPLSFALQAADAAGRLRLHVRIDERTAGFLAVGLALRSGRPVPVACTSGTA
;
A
#
# COMPACT_ATOMS: atom_id res chain seq x y z
N MET A 1 -0.79 15.98 14.80
CA MET A 1 -0.43 14.84 13.92
C MET A 1 1.08 14.85 13.75
N ASN A 2 1.77 13.72 13.94
CA ASN A 2 3.23 13.68 13.75
C ASN A 2 3.62 13.71 12.25
N PRO A 3 4.87 14.06 11.91
CA PRO A 3 5.29 14.18 10.51
C PRO A 3 5.12 12.89 9.69
N SER A 4 5.46 11.73 10.25
CA SER A 4 5.37 10.44 9.55
C SER A 4 3.92 10.08 9.19
N THR A 5 2.98 10.32 10.10
CA THR A 5 1.54 10.11 9.84
C THR A 5 1.02 11.09 8.80
N ALA A 6 1.42 12.37 8.87
CA ALA A 6 0.99 13.38 7.91
C ALA A 6 1.47 13.05 6.49
N GLN A 7 2.74 12.68 6.35
CA GLN A 7 3.33 12.31 5.07
C GLN A 7 2.66 11.05 4.47
N ALA A 8 2.50 9.98 5.26
CA ALA A 8 1.90 8.75 4.78
C ALA A 8 0.46 8.95 4.31
N ARG A 9 -0.33 9.76 5.04
CA ARG A 9 -1.70 10.12 4.62
C ARG A 9 -1.72 10.89 3.31
N ALA A 10 -0.83 11.87 3.15
CA ALA A 10 -0.74 12.65 1.91
C ALA A 10 -0.36 11.76 0.72
N MET A 11 0.61 10.85 0.88
CA MET A 11 1.01 9.91 -0.17
C MET A 11 -0.13 8.97 -0.57
N VAL A 12 -0.82 8.36 0.40
CA VAL A 12 -1.92 7.44 0.12
C VAL A 12 -3.13 8.16 -0.48
N ASP A 13 -3.42 9.38 -0.03
CA ASP A 13 -4.47 10.23 -0.63
C ASP A 13 -4.21 10.47 -2.12
N GLU A 14 -2.98 10.86 -2.45
CA GLU A 14 -2.61 11.18 -3.83
C GLU A 14 -2.58 9.94 -4.73
N LEU A 15 -2.11 8.80 -4.23
CA LEU A 15 -2.18 7.52 -4.95
C LEU A 15 -3.63 7.17 -5.30
N ALA A 16 -4.56 7.29 -4.34
CA ALA A 16 -5.97 7.02 -4.58
C ALA A 16 -6.58 8.01 -5.59
N ARG A 17 -6.24 9.31 -5.50
CA ARG A 17 -6.69 10.35 -6.46
C ARG A 17 -6.13 10.12 -7.87
N SER A 18 -4.91 9.59 -7.96
CA SER A 18 -4.25 9.19 -9.21
C SER A 18 -4.80 7.88 -9.79
N GLY A 19 -5.82 7.29 -9.16
CA GLY A 19 -6.50 6.11 -9.68
C GLY A 19 -5.89 4.78 -9.27
N VAL A 20 -5.09 4.71 -8.21
CA VAL A 20 -4.74 3.42 -7.59
C VAL A 20 -5.99 2.81 -6.94
N THR A 21 -6.30 1.55 -7.28
CA THR A 21 -7.44 0.81 -6.69
C THR A 21 -7.03 -0.39 -5.86
N ASP A 22 -5.81 -0.86 -5.98
CA ASP A 22 -5.28 -1.98 -5.21
C ASP A 22 -3.92 -1.58 -4.65
N ALA A 23 -3.63 -1.95 -3.41
CA ALA A 23 -2.32 -1.79 -2.79
C ALA A 23 -1.93 -3.09 -2.09
N VAL A 24 -0.65 -3.46 -2.13
CA VAL A 24 -0.12 -4.63 -1.43
C VAL A 24 0.74 -4.18 -0.26
N LEU A 25 0.55 -4.79 0.91
CA LEU A 25 1.26 -4.46 2.14
C LEU A 25 1.89 -5.72 2.76
N CYS A 26 3.16 -5.62 3.12
CA CYS A 26 3.86 -6.58 3.97
C CYS A 26 4.11 -5.98 5.36
N PRO A 27 3.90 -6.76 6.45
CA PRO A 27 3.89 -6.24 7.81
C PRO A 27 5.28 -5.81 8.28
N GLY A 28 5.36 -4.71 9.04
CA GLY A 28 6.56 -4.28 9.74
C GLY A 28 6.35 -3.04 10.59
N SER A 29 7.30 -2.75 11.49
CA SER A 29 7.22 -1.59 12.39
C SER A 29 7.59 -0.29 11.67
N ARG A 30 8.60 -0.31 10.80
CA ARG A 30 9.12 0.89 10.13
C ARG A 30 8.15 1.44 9.07
N ASN A 31 7.32 0.61 8.46
CA ASN A 31 6.29 1.04 7.52
C ASN A 31 4.93 1.31 8.19
N ALA A 32 4.83 1.26 9.52
CA ALA A 32 3.56 1.47 10.24
C ALA A 32 2.78 2.73 9.81
N PRO A 33 3.40 3.91 9.56
CA PRO A 33 2.66 5.07 9.06
C PRO A 33 1.92 4.80 7.74
N LEU A 34 2.56 4.11 6.79
CA LEU A 34 1.94 3.70 5.52
C LEU A 34 0.88 2.63 5.76
N SER A 35 1.13 1.65 6.62
CA SER A 35 0.17 0.59 6.96
C SER A 35 -1.14 1.17 7.50
N PHE A 36 -1.06 2.12 8.43
CA PHE A 36 -2.26 2.79 8.97
C PHE A 36 -2.97 3.65 7.92
N ALA A 37 -2.24 4.36 7.06
CA ALA A 37 -2.84 5.17 6.00
C ALA A 37 -3.54 4.31 4.94
N LEU A 38 -2.91 3.22 4.51
CA LEU A 38 -3.49 2.25 3.57
C LEU A 38 -4.72 1.56 4.15
N GLN A 39 -4.66 1.13 5.42
CA GLN A 39 -5.82 0.52 6.10
C GLN A 39 -6.99 1.50 6.22
N ALA A 40 -6.72 2.79 6.49
CA ALA A 40 -7.76 3.80 6.55
C ALA A 40 -8.39 4.06 5.16
N ALA A 41 -7.59 4.03 4.09
CA ALA A 41 -8.09 4.17 2.73
C ALA A 41 -8.94 2.97 2.29
N ASP A 42 -8.54 1.76 2.70
CA ASP A 42 -9.30 0.51 2.49
C ASP A 42 -10.64 0.53 3.24
N ALA A 43 -10.63 0.88 4.53
CA ALA A 43 -11.84 1.02 5.32
C ALA A 43 -12.81 2.09 4.77
N ALA A 44 -12.28 3.12 4.10
CA ALA A 44 -13.06 4.16 3.42
C ALA A 44 -13.47 3.77 1.98
N GLY A 45 -13.13 2.58 1.50
CA GLY A 45 -13.47 2.09 0.17
C GLY A 45 -12.75 2.81 -0.98
N ARG A 46 -11.64 3.52 -0.69
CA ARG A 46 -10.90 4.31 -1.69
C ARG A 46 -9.94 3.48 -2.54
N LEU A 47 -9.46 2.39 -1.97
CA LEU A 47 -8.66 1.35 -2.62
C LEU A 47 -8.91 0.03 -1.88
N ARG A 48 -8.43 -1.09 -2.41
CA ARG A 48 -8.45 -2.40 -1.75
C ARG A 48 -7.04 -2.77 -1.28
N LEU A 49 -6.90 -3.07 0.00
CA LEU A 49 -5.63 -3.46 0.60
C LEU A 49 -5.45 -4.98 0.62
N HIS A 50 -4.32 -5.46 0.13
CA HIS A 50 -3.93 -6.87 0.14
C HIS A 50 -2.73 -7.07 1.07
N VAL A 51 -2.95 -7.72 2.22
CA VAL A 51 -1.85 -8.01 3.16
C VAL A 51 -1.20 -9.35 2.82
N ARG A 52 0.13 -9.39 2.70
CA ARG A 52 0.92 -10.60 2.44
C ARG A 52 2.10 -10.69 3.40
N ILE A 53 2.47 -11.92 3.75
CA ILE A 53 3.57 -12.17 4.71
C ILE A 53 4.92 -12.18 4.00
N ASP A 54 5.01 -12.81 2.82
CA ASP A 54 6.24 -12.94 2.04
C ASP A 54 6.28 -11.84 0.96
N GLU A 55 7.29 -10.97 1.03
CA GLU A 55 7.47 -9.80 0.16
C GLU A 55 7.69 -10.18 -1.31
N ARG A 56 8.37 -11.30 -1.56
CA ARG A 56 8.61 -11.79 -2.92
C ARG A 56 7.29 -12.17 -3.59
N THR A 57 6.46 -12.96 -2.92
CA THR A 57 5.14 -13.34 -3.45
C THR A 57 4.17 -12.15 -3.50
N ALA A 58 4.30 -11.18 -2.59
CA ALA A 58 3.56 -9.93 -2.61
C ALA A 58 3.86 -9.10 -3.88
N GLY A 59 5.11 -9.06 -4.31
CA GLY A 59 5.51 -8.43 -5.58
C GLY A 59 4.82 -9.07 -6.79
N PHE A 60 4.80 -10.40 -6.87
CA PHE A 60 4.11 -11.10 -7.97
C PHE A 60 2.58 -10.89 -7.94
N LEU A 61 1.97 -10.81 -6.75
CA LEU A 61 0.56 -10.42 -6.63
C LEU A 61 0.32 -9.03 -7.23
N ALA A 62 1.16 -8.04 -6.88
CA ALA A 62 1.02 -6.69 -7.39
C ALA A 62 1.16 -6.62 -8.92
N VAL A 63 2.10 -7.37 -9.50
CA VAL A 63 2.25 -7.50 -10.96
C VAL A 63 0.97 -8.07 -11.59
N GLY A 64 0.40 -9.14 -11.02
CA GLY A 64 -0.84 -9.72 -11.52
C GLY A 64 -2.03 -8.75 -11.45
N LEU A 65 -2.15 -7.99 -10.36
CA LEU A 65 -3.18 -6.95 -10.20
C LEU A 65 -3.01 -5.82 -11.21
N ALA A 66 -1.77 -5.36 -11.43
CA ALA A 66 -1.47 -4.29 -12.38
C ALA A 66 -1.74 -4.72 -13.82
N LEU A 67 -1.28 -5.92 -14.23
CA LEU A 67 -1.51 -6.45 -15.58
C LEU A 67 -3.00 -6.63 -15.88
N ARG A 68 -3.79 -7.11 -14.91
CA ARG A 68 -5.23 -7.33 -15.09
C ARG A 68 -6.02 -6.03 -15.17
N SER A 69 -5.66 -5.04 -14.34
CA SER A 69 -6.40 -3.79 -14.23
C SER A 69 -5.95 -2.72 -15.22
N GLY A 70 -4.71 -2.81 -15.72
CA GLY A 70 -4.06 -1.73 -16.46
C GLY A 70 -3.73 -0.51 -15.59
N ARG A 71 -3.73 -0.67 -14.25
CA ARG A 71 -3.55 0.42 -13.28
C ARG A 71 -2.28 0.20 -12.44
N PRO A 72 -1.64 1.28 -11.95
CA PRO A 72 -0.52 1.15 -11.02
C PRO A 72 -0.98 0.51 -9.70
N VAL A 73 -0.14 -0.39 -9.16
CA VAL A 73 -0.37 -1.08 -7.89
C VAL A 73 0.87 -0.93 -7.00
N PRO A 74 0.83 -0.08 -5.95
CA PRO A 74 1.95 0.06 -5.04
C PRO A 74 2.12 -1.17 -4.14
N VAL A 75 3.38 -1.46 -3.80
CA VAL A 75 3.77 -2.46 -2.80
C VAL A 75 4.51 -1.73 -1.67
N ALA A 76 4.05 -1.92 -0.43
CA ALA A 76 4.68 -1.36 0.76
C ALA A 76 5.24 -2.49 1.63
N CYS A 77 6.56 -2.48 1.87
CA CYS A 77 7.24 -3.37 2.81
C CYS A 77 8.02 -2.55 3.84
N THR A 78 8.54 -3.23 4.86
CA THR A 78 9.47 -2.62 5.81
C THR A 78 10.88 -2.60 5.20
N SER A 79 11.83 -1.91 5.83
CA SER A 79 13.24 -2.01 5.39
C SER A 79 13.85 -3.37 5.80
N GLY A 80 15.04 -3.66 5.28
CA GLY A 80 15.77 -4.90 5.54
C GLY A 80 15.87 -5.74 4.27
N THR A 81 15.72 -7.05 4.39
CA THR A 81 15.63 -7.98 3.25
C THR A 81 14.24 -8.03 2.60
N ALA A 82 13.30 -7.30 3.19
CA ALA A 82 11.94 -7.11 2.71
C ALA A 82 11.90 -6.28 1.41
#